data_AF-A0A1X6ZZN4-F1
#
_entry.id   AF-A0A1X6ZZN4-F1
#
_cell.length_a   1.000
_cell.length_b   1.000
_cell.length_c   1.000
_cell.angle_alpha   90.00
_cell.angle_beta   90.00
_cell.angle_gamma   90.00
#
_symmetry.space_group_name_H-M   'P 1'
#
loop_
_entity.id
_entity.type
_entity.pdbx_description
1 polymer ?
#
loop_
_entity_poly.entity_id
_entity_poly.type
_entity_poly.pdbx_seq_one_letter_code
_entity_poly.pdbx_strand_id
1 'polypeptide(L)'
;MNAIDYVARTDAGMSQHGSVLAQGGVTVIPADQGQEISLNLRQTDIQGYARDGGDLVITLSDGRVIVLDNYYSDAGAAQSRLFISADGYLNEVSLVEGTQGTVYAQYGPIEQWGKWSPTEDLIFLSGNEITAPVGGDDEVSMLGAGLLAGGGLLGLGGAGAAGLAAAAVIGAGAGGGNGGGAGGATRIPPSVNEDGTITIGGDDADNPTIAITGGGEPGSDVGVTIGDQTVDTVVDENGEWDVVFEGDTFPEDGEHDVIVVVTEPDGTETTLDGPSIVIDSTPPEVTVEEGTVAADHVVNADDYNDGVDIAGQGEPGAAITVVVDGLEKSTVIGEDGQWKVNFDPADLAGGEREPEVTITATDSFGNSTTVTDALSIDTVPHPITINSATIGGDGVVNFDEAAAGFQVTGHPRPVRRCASPLAASTGMSWSMALATGRLSSTQATFRPGNPMPR
;
A
#
# COMPACT_ATOMS: atom_id res chain seq x y z
N MET A 1 18.65 -12.85 -6.47
CA MET A 1 18.65 -11.54 -5.76
C MET A 1 18.89 -10.46 -6.79
N ASN A 2 18.10 -9.38 -6.74
CA ASN A 2 18.24 -8.26 -7.67
C ASN A 2 19.17 -7.20 -7.08
N ALA A 3 19.83 -6.41 -7.93
CA ALA A 3 20.58 -5.25 -7.47
C ALA A 3 19.60 -4.23 -6.87
N ILE A 4 20.04 -3.51 -5.83
CA ILE A 4 19.25 -2.39 -5.27
C ILE A 4 19.73 -1.13 -5.95
N ASP A 5 18.85 -0.43 -6.63
CA ASP A 5 19.19 0.88 -7.16
C ASP A 5 19.15 1.94 -6.05
N TYR A 6 20.02 2.94 -6.14
CA TYR A 6 20.00 4.09 -5.26
C TYR A 6 20.19 5.38 -6.04
N VAL A 7 19.69 6.47 -5.44
CA VAL A 7 19.91 7.84 -5.92
C VAL A 7 20.50 8.65 -4.77
N ALA A 8 21.62 9.31 -5.03
CA ALA A 8 22.21 10.31 -4.13
C ALA A 8 22.11 11.69 -4.79
N ARG A 9 21.49 12.64 -4.10
CA ARG A 9 21.24 13.98 -4.62
C ARG A 9 21.87 15.03 -3.72
N THR A 10 22.62 15.94 -4.33
CA THR A 10 23.17 17.11 -3.65
C THR A 10 22.13 18.21 -3.45
N ASP A 11 22.38 19.09 -2.50
CA ASP A 11 21.60 20.30 -2.19
C ASP A 11 21.51 21.25 -3.40
N ALA A 12 22.48 21.14 -4.34
CA ALA A 12 22.52 21.87 -5.59
C ALA A 12 21.65 21.24 -6.70
N GLY A 13 20.96 20.14 -6.41
CA GLY A 13 20.03 19.46 -7.30
C GLY A 13 20.67 18.48 -8.29
N MET A 14 21.96 18.17 -8.15
CA MET A 14 22.63 17.14 -8.97
C MET A 14 22.35 15.75 -8.39
N SER A 15 21.85 14.84 -9.22
CA SER A 15 21.51 13.46 -8.86
C SER A 15 22.53 12.47 -9.44
N GLN A 16 22.95 11.49 -8.65
CA GLN A 16 23.80 10.37 -9.03
C GLN A 16 23.06 9.07 -8.76
N HIS A 17 23.00 8.21 -9.78
CA HIS A 17 22.40 6.88 -9.66
C HIS A 17 23.50 5.82 -9.55
N GLY A 18 23.24 4.78 -8.76
CA GLY A 18 24.10 3.62 -8.66
C GLY A 18 23.31 2.40 -8.25
N SER A 19 24.00 1.26 -8.12
CA SER A 19 23.38 0.03 -7.66
C SER A 19 24.26 -0.71 -6.65
N VAL A 20 23.61 -1.27 -5.65
CA VAL A 20 24.17 -2.22 -4.69
C VAL A 20 24.05 -3.61 -5.32
N LEU A 21 25.19 -4.24 -5.56
CA LEU A 21 25.22 -5.53 -6.25
C LEU A 21 24.55 -6.63 -5.41
N ALA A 22 24.05 -7.65 -6.10
CA ALA A 22 23.32 -8.78 -5.51
C ALA A 22 24.21 -9.83 -4.82
N GLN A 23 25.52 -9.59 -4.68
CA GLN A 23 26.45 -10.52 -4.01
C GLN A 23 26.91 -9.90 -2.68
N GLY A 24 26.80 -10.68 -1.59
CA GLY A 24 26.92 -10.31 -0.17
C GLY A 24 28.21 -9.59 0.25
N GLY A 25 28.34 -8.32 -0.15
CA GLY A 25 29.48 -7.47 0.17
C GLY A 25 29.05 -6.11 0.72
N VAL A 26 30.02 -5.41 1.30
CA VAL A 26 29.84 -4.03 1.80
C VAL A 26 29.84 -3.07 0.61
N THR A 27 28.78 -2.29 0.45
CA THR A 27 28.70 -1.21 -0.56
C THR A 27 28.78 0.14 0.13
N VAL A 28 29.76 0.95 -0.26
CA VAL A 28 29.95 2.30 0.29
C VAL A 28 29.34 3.32 -0.66
N ILE A 29 28.43 4.13 -0.15
CA ILE A 29 27.80 5.24 -0.86
C ILE A 29 28.26 6.54 -0.19
N PRO A 30 28.87 7.48 -0.93
CA PRO A 30 29.26 8.77 -0.36
C PRO A 30 28.00 9.58 -0.04
N ALA A 31 27.76 9.88 1.24
CA ALA A 31 26.68 10.77 1.65
C ALA A 31 27.14 12.24 1.72
N ASP A 32 28.45 12.50 1.85
CA ASP A 32 29.03 13.84 2.04
C ASP A 32 28.21 14.69 3.05
N GLN A 33 28.31 16.03 3.02
CA GLN A 33 27.50 16.90 3.90
C GLN A 33 26.26 17.42 3.16
N GLY A 34 25.07 17.01 3.60
CA GLY A 34 23.79 17.61 3.17
C GLY A 34 23.06 16.87 2.04
N GLN A 35 23.52 15.68 1.62
CA GLN A 35 22.88 14.97 0.53
C GLN A 35 21.58 14.27 0.95
N GLU A 36 20.68 14.13 -0.03
CA GLU A 36 19.48 13.29 0.04
C GLU A 36 19.78 11.95 -0.63
N ILE A 37 19.77 10.86 0.13
CA ILE A 37 20.03 9.51 -0.39
C ILE A 37 18.74 8.71 -0.34
N SER A 38 18.34 8.13 -1.47
CA SER A 38 17.19 7.24 -1.58
C SER A 38 17.61 5.86 -2.03
N LEU A 39 17.16 4.83 -1.33
CA LEU A 39 17.43 3.42 -1.63
C LEU A 39 16.15 2.73 -2.10
N ASN A 40 16.23 1.94 -3.18
CA ASN A 40 15.12 1.13 -3.70
C ASN A 40 14.88 -0.10 -2.82
N LEU A 41 14.40 0.17 -1.60
CA LEU A 41 14.27 -0.79 -0.52
C LEU A 41 12.93 -0.60 0.17
N ARG A 42 12.36 -1.72 0.58
CA ARG A 42 11.27 -1.75 1.55
C ARG A 42 11.85 -1.74 2.96
N GLN A 43 11.06 -1.31 3.93
CA GLN A 43 11.48 -1.37 5.34
C GLN A 43 11.79 -2.80 5.79
N THR A 44 11.07 -3.79 5.25
CA THR A 44 11.28 -5.23 5.49
C THR A 44 12.63 -5.75 4.98
N ASP A 45 13.26 -5.04 4.06
CA ASP A 45 14.57 -5.41 3.52
C ASP A 45 15.71 -4.98 4.46
N ILE A 46 15.41 -4.27 5.55
CA ILE A 46 16.38 -3.67 6.45
C ILE A 46 16.34 -4.37 7.81
N GLN A 47 17.46 -4.98 8.18
CA GLN A 47 17.66 -5.60 9.48
C GLN A 47 17.92 -4.55 10.57
N GLY A 48 18.68 -3.50 10.27
CA GLY A 48 18.92 -2.43 11.25
C GLY A 48 19.94 -1.38 10.85
N TYR A 49 20.09 -0.40 11.74
CA TYR A 49 20.99 0.73 11.57
C TYR A 49 22.00 0.80 12.72
N ALA A 50 23.24 1.08 12.38
CA ALA A 50 24.31 1.33 13.33
C ALA A 50 25.09 2.57 12.93
N ARG A 51 25.60 3.28 13.94
CA ARG A 51 26.53 4.39 13.72
C ARG A 51 27.96 3.88 13.91
N ASP A 52 28.80 4.07 12.90
CA ASP A 52 30.24 3.84 13.01
C ASP A 52 30.97 5.16 12.74
N GLY A 53 31.32 5.89 13.80
CA GLY A 53 31.94 7.21 13.68
C GLY A 53 31.04 8.24 12.99
N GLY A 54 31.47 8.72 11.82
CA GLY A 54 30.73 9.65 10.96
C GLY A 54 29.75 8.96 10.01
N ASP A 55 29.77 7.63 9.95
CA ASP A 55 29.10 6.86 8.93
C ASP A 55 27.81 6.24 9.46
N LEU A 56 26.83 6.08 8.58
CA LEU A 56 25.64 5.27 8.84
C LEU A 56 25.80 3.91 8.18
N VAL A 57 25.75 2.86 8.99
CA VAL A 57 25.78 1.47 8.53
C VAL A 57 24.36 0.94 8.53
N ILE A 58 23.92 0.44 7.39
CA ILE A 58 22.62 -0.17 7.17
C ILE A 58 22.88 -1.66 6.89
N THR A 59 22.36 -2.52 7.76
CA THR A 59 22.40 -3.96 7.55
C THR A 59 21.06 -4.39 6.95
N LEU A 60 21.10 -5.08 5.82
CA LEU A 60 19.92 -5.61 5.15
C LEU A 60 19.57 -7.00 5.67
N SER A 61 18.30 -7.38 5.56
CA SER A 61 17.82 -8.71 5.96
C SER A 61 18.45 -9.85 5.14
N ASP A 62 18.98 -9.55 3.95
CA ASP A 62 19.74 -10.49 3.12
C ASP A 62 21.25 -10.55 3.43
N GLY A 63 21.69 -9.90 4.51
CA GLY A 63 23.08 -9.90 4.96
C GLY A 63 24.01 -8.92 4.22
N ARG A 64 23.52 -8.17 3.22
CA ARG A 64 24.29 -7.06 2.64
C ARG A 64 24.43 -5.91 3.62
N VAL A 65 25.53 -5.18 3.50
CA VAL A 65 25.79 -3.99 4.30
C VAL A 65 25.98 -2.80 3.39
N ILE A 66 25.18 -1.76 3.59
CA ILE A 66 25.33 -0.46 2.92
C ILE A 66 25.92 0.51 3.94
N VAL A 67 27.04 1.14 3.59
CA VAL A 67 27.67 2.17 4.41
C VAL A 67 27.49 3.51 3.72
N LEU A 68 26.78 4.42 4.37
CA LEU A 68 26.69 5.82 3.97
C LEU A 68 27.85 6.58 4.61
N ASP A 69 28.89 6.83 3.82
CA ASP A 69 30.13 7.47 4.25
C ASP A 69 29.87 8.95 4.59
N ASN A 70 30.30 9.37 5.78
CA ASN A 70 30.16 10.70 6.35
C ASN A 70 28.70 11.22 6.43
N TYR A 71 27.74 10.32 6.67
CA TYR A 71 26.32 10.65 6.83
C TYR A 71 26.05 11.61 8.00
N TYR A 72 26.71 11.41 9.13
CA TYR A 72 26.57 12.25 10.32
C TYR A 72 27.55 13.43 10.25
N SER A 73 27.05 14.63 9.98
CA SER A 73 27.88 15.82 9.87
C SER A 73 28.24 16.44 11.23
N ASP A 74 29.36 17.17 11.26
CA ASP A 74 29.80 17.92 12.44
C ASP A 74 28.77 18.99 12.86
N ALA A 75 28.76 19.34 14.15
CA ALA A 75 27.83 20.32 14.70
C ALA A 75 27.87 21.66 13.95
N GLY A 76 26.81 21.97 13.19
CA GLY A 76 26.65 23.21 12.42
C GLY A 76 26.76 23.05 10.89
N ALA A 77 27.05 21.85 10.38
CA ALA A 77 26.98 21.51 8.96
C ALA A 77 25.57 21.03 8.55
N ALA A 78 25.28 21.03 7.25
CA ALA A 78 24.05 20.44 6.71
C ALA A 78 24.01 18.94 7.02
N GLN A 79 22.86 18.43 7.46
CA GLN A 79 22.68 17.01 7.74
C GLN A 79 22.20 16.30 6.48
N SER A 80 22.81 15.16 6.19
CA SER A 80 22.35 14.28 5.12
C SER A 80 21.05 13.59 5.53
N ARG A 81 20.18 13.32 4.56
CA ARG A 81 18.84 12.73 4.76
C ARG A 81 18.78 11.39 4.06
N LEU A 82 18.19 10.41 4.73
CA LEU A 82 17.99 9.08 4.17
C LEU A 82 16.50 8.89 3.85
N PHE A 83 16.24 8.31 2.69
CA PHE A 83 14.94 7.90 2.24
C PHE A 83 14.97 6.44 1.82
N ILE A 84 13.85 5.76 2.03
CA ILE A 84 13.58 4.47 1.43
C ILE A 84 12.40 4.65 0.48
N SER A 85 12.52 4.10 -0.72
CA SER A 85 11.41 4.06 -1.66
C SER A 85 11.23 2.71 -2.29
N ALA A 86 9.97 2.34 -2.42
CA ALA A 86 9.51 1.12 -3.07
C ALA A 86 8.11 1.39 -3.60
N ASP A 87 7.80 0.82 -4.77
CA ASP A 87 6.44 0.80 -5.33
C ASP A 87 5.78 2.19 -5.48
N GLY A 88 6.57 3.24 -5.70
CA GLY A 88 6.09 4.63 -5.84
C GLY A 88 5.89 5.40 -4.53
N TYR A 89 6.15 4.77 -3.38
CA TYR A 89 6.15 5.41 -2.08
C TYR A 89 7.56 5.84 -1.69
N LEU A 90 7.67 6.99 -1.01
CA LEU A 90 8.92 7.55 -0.51
C LEU A 90 8.74 7.93 0.96
N ASN A 91 9.51 7.28 1.82
CA ASN A 91 9.50 7.55 3.25
C ASN A 91 10.84 8.12 3.67
N GLU A 92 10.80 9.20 4.45
CA GLU A 92 12.00 9.71 5.11
C GLU A 92 12.31 8.86 6.34
N VAL A 93 13.59 8.51 6.48
CA VAL A 93 14.11 7.78 7.62
C VAL A 93 14.69 8.78 8.61
N SER A 94 13.96 9.01 9.70
CA SER A 94 14.46 9.79 10.83
C SER A 94 15.22 8.88 11.78
N LEU A 95 16.49 9.19 12.02
CA LEU A 95 17.39 8.37 12.82
C LEU A 95 17.60 8.99 14.20
N VAL A 96 17.37 8.19 15.24
CA VAL A 96 17.51 8.57 16.65
C VAL A 96 18.57 7.70 17.29
N GLU A 97 19.59 8.33 17.87
CA GLU A 97 20.68 7.60 18.54
C GLU A 97 20.24 7.03 19.90
N GLY A 98 20.47 5.73 20.07
CA GLY A 98 20.27 4.99 21.30
C GLY A 98 21.54 4.86 22.14
N THR A 99 21.44 4.12 23.25
CA THR A 99 22.59 3.76 24.09
C THR A 99 23.50 2.73 23.40
N GLN A 100 24.82 2.91 23.49
CA GLN A 100 25.85 2.02 22.93
C GLN A 100 25.95 1.95 21.38
N GLY A 101 25.55 3.00 20.65
CA GLY A 101 25.82 3.12 19.20
C GLY A 101 24.75 2.52 18.29
N THR A 102 23.70 1.93 18.86
CA THR A 102 22.48 1.53 18.14
C THR A 102 21.71 2.76 17.67
N VAL A 103 21.21 2.73 16.43
CA VAL A 103 20.40 3.80 15.85
C VAL A 103 19.00 3.27 15.58
N TYR A 104 17.98 3.96 16.10
CA TYR A 104 16.58 3.66 15.84
C TYR A 104 16.07 4.48 14.66
N ALA A 105 15.35 3.84 13.75
CA ALA A 105 14.72 4.51 12.62
C ALA A 105 13.23 4.75 12.89
N GLN A 106 12.74 5.91 12.49
CA GLN A 106 11.32 6.22 12.36
C GLN A 106 11.05 6.59 10.90
N TYR A 107 10.00 6.01 10.34
CA TYR A 107 9.63 6.24 8.95
C TYR A 107 8.43 7.17 8.91
N GLY A 108 8.57 8.28 8.18
CA GLY A 108 7.51 9.26 8.01
C GLY A 108 7.22 9.48 6.52
N PRO A 109 5.93 9.64 6.14
CA PRO A 109 5.61 10.06 4.79
C PRO A 109 6.14 11.48 4.58
N ILE A 110 6.74 11.73 3.40
CA ILE A 110 7.05 13.10 3.00
C ILE A 110 5.79 13.78 2.43
N GLU A 111 5.65 15.09 2.60
CA GLU A 111 4.59 15.85 1.92
C GLU A 111 4.80 15.75 0.40
N GLN A 112 4.04 14.89 -0.27
CA GLN A 112 4.09 14.72 -1.71
C GLN A 112 3.41 15.91 -2.41
N TRP A 113 4.20 16.93 -2.78
CA TRP A 113 3.74 17.92 -3.75
C TRP A 113 3.75 17.28 -5.14
N GLY A 114 2.60 16.79 -5.58
CA GLY A 114 2.46 15.97 -6.80
C GLY A 114 3.21 16.49 -8.04
N LYS A 115 3.66 15.55 -8.89
CA LYS A 115 4.32 15.65 -10.21
C LYS A 115 5.48 16.66 -10.43
N TRP A 116 5.76 17.52 -9.47
CA TRP A 116 6.74 18.60 -9.59
C TRP A 116 7.53 18.79 -8.29
N SER A 117 7.42 17.85 -7.34
CA SER A 117 8.24 17.88 -6.15
C SER A 117 9.70 17.70 -6.55
N PRO A 118 10.62 18.48 -5.95
CA PRO A 118 12.05 18.21 -6.03
C PRO A 118 12.44 16.77 -5.64
N THR A 119 11.58 16.00 -4.99
CA THR A 119 11.83 14.63 -4.54
C THR A 119 11.45 13.53 -5.55
N GLU A 120 10.97 13.86 -6.75
CA GLU A 120 10.61 12.83 -7.76
C GLU A 120 11.79 11.94 -8.16
N ASP A 121 13.00 12.49 -8.26
CA ASP A 121 14.22 11.73 -8.56
C ASP A 121 14.56 10.68 -7.47
N LEU A 122 13.92 10.76 -6.30
CA LEU A 122 14.15 9.87 -5.16
C LEU A 122 13.13 8.71 -5.11
N ILE A 123 12.12 8.68 -5.98
CA ILE A 123 11.04 7.67 -5.95
C ILE A 123 11.33 6.56 -6.96
N PHE A 124 11.44 5.31 -6.49
CA PHE A 124 11.46 4.14 -7.35
C PHE A 124 10.03 3.62 -7.60
N LEU A 125 9.64 3.51 -8.87
CA LEU A 125 8.39 2.89 -9.30
C LEU A 125 8.60 1.38 -9.49
N SER A 126 7.63 0.55 -9.13
CA SER A 126 7.74 -0.89 -9.32
C SER A 126 7.74 -1.29 -10.80
N GLY A 127 8.85 -1.88 -11.24
CA GLY A 127 8.90 -2.84 -12.35
C GLY A 127 8.31 -2.42 -13.69
N ASN A 128 8.91 -1.43 -14.35
CA ASN A 128 9.36 -1.47 -15.75
C ASN A 128 9.60 -0.03 -16.20
N GLU A 129 10.86 0.33 -16.38
CA GLU A 129 11.19 1.39 -17.34
C GLU A 129 10.63 0.93 -18.69
N ILE A 130 9.46 1.45 -19.06
CA ILE A 130 9.07 1.55 -20.46
C ILE A 130 10.09 2.52 -21.05
N THR A 131 11.26 2.03 -21.46
CA THR A 131 11.99 2.66 -22.55
C THR A 131 11.09 2.47 -23.76
N ALA A 132 10.16 3.40 -23.94
CA ALA A 132 9.35 3.47 -25.14
C ALA A 132 10.34 3.53 -26.32
N PRO A 133 10.24 2.63 -27.32
CA PRO A 133 10.94 2.84 -28.55
C PRO A 133 10.30 4.08 -29.17
N VAL A 134 11.02 5.21 -29.12
CA VAL A 134 10.66 6.36 -29.93
C VAL A 134 10.91 5.95 -31.38
N GLY A 135 9.85 5.40 -31.97
CA GLY A 135 9.72 5.26 -33.41
C GLY A 135 9.81 6.64 -34.04
N GLY A 136 10.29 6.64 -35.29
CA GLY A 136 10.46 7.80 -36.14
C GLY A 136 9.21 8.66 -36.29
N ASP A 137 9.31 9.84 -36.88
CA ASP A 137 10.09 10.12 -38.07
C ASP A 137 10.62 11.57 -38.14
N ASP A 138 11.50 11.75 -39.12
CA ASP A 138 11.81 12.97 -39.87
C ASP A 138 13.05 13.82 -39.50
N GLU A 139 14.11 13.46 -40.23
CA GLU A 139 15.02 14.33 -40.99
C GLU A 139 15.87 15.35 -40.23
N VAL A 140 17.19 15.13 -40.18
CA VAL A 140 18.09 15.55 -41.29
C VAL A 140 19.51 14.99 -41.14
N SER A 141 20.02 14.54 -42.27
CA SER A 141 21.42 14.21 -42.53
C SER A 141 22.32 15.44 -42.42
N MET A 142 23.43 15.33 -41.67
CA MET A 142 24.68 16.00 -42.04
C MET A 142 25.87 15.09 -41.74
N LEU A 143 26.36 14.46 -42.82
CA LEU A 143 27.77 14.18 -43.08
C LEU A 143 28.72 15.19 -42.43
N GLY A 144 29.79 14.71 -41.79
CA GLY A 144 31.03 15.48 -41.70
C GLY A 144 32.00 15.11 -40.58
N ALA A 145 33.12 14.50 -40.98
CA ALA A 145 34.42 14.45 -40.30
C ALA A 145 34.46 13.75 -38.92
N GLY A 146 35.06 12.58 -38.75
CA GLY A 146 36.38 12.19 -39.20
C GLY A 146 37.41 12.49 -38.11
N LEU A 147 37.79 11.49 -37.31
CA LEU A 147 39.16 11.41 -36.79
C LEU A 147 39.51 9.97 -36.38
N LEU A 148 40.37 9.37 -37.20
CA LEU A 148 41.16 8.18 -36.95
C LEU A 148 42.28 8.46 -35.95
N ALA A 149 42.43 7.59 -34.95
CA ALA A 149 43.70 7.13 -34.36
C ALA A 149 43.32 5.97 -33.41
N GLY A 150 43.51 4.70 -33.78
CA GLY A 150 44.78 3.97 -33.71
C GLY A 150 44.91 3.33 -32.32
N GLY A 151 45.13 2.03 -32.11
CA GLY A 151 45.38 0.87 -32.96
C GLY A 151 45.86 -0.27 -32.04
N GLY A 152 45.65 -1.53 -32.46
CA GLY A 152 46.24 -2.75 -31.87
C GLY A 152 45.40 -3.36 -30.72
N LEU A 153 45.29 -4.66 -30.55
CA LEU A 153 45.98 -5.80 -31.12
C LEU A 153 45.15 -7.07 -30.81
N LEU A 154 45.21 -8.04 -31.72
CA LEU A 154 44.51 -9.33 -31.75
C LEU A 154 44.86 -10.27 -30.57
N GLY A 155 43.96 -11.19 -30.18
CA GLY A 155 44.38 -12.45 -29.54
C GLY A 155 43.34 -13.23 -28.74
N LEU A 156 42.72 -14.20 -29.41
CA LEU A 156 41.96 -15.38 -28.93
C LEU A 156 42.35 -16.02 -27.58
N GLY A 157 41.32 -16.37 -26.78
CA GLY A 157 41.07 -17.72 -26.25
C GLY A 157 41.74 -18.17 -24.94
N GLY A 158 40.93 -18.80 -24.06
CA GLY A 158 41.41 -19.83 -23.11
C GLY A 158 41.03 -19.62 -21.65
N ALA A 159 40.40 -20.64 -21.07
CA ALA A 159 39.98 -20.78 -19.68
C ALA A 159 41.15 -20.74 -18.67
N GLY A 160 40.86 -20.33 -17.42
CA GLY A 160 41.77 -20.48 -16.29
C GLY A 160 41.27 -19.81 -15.02
N ALA A 161 41.01 -20.62 -14.00
CA ALA A 161 40.72 -20.20 -12.63
C ALA A 161 41.94 -19.52 -11.96
N ALA A 162 41.67 -18.49 -11.17
CA ALA A 162 42.44 -17.97 -10.03
C ALA A 162 41.55 -16.90 -9.37
N GLY A 163 41.15 -16.96 -8.11
CA GLY A 163 42.01 -17.10 -6.94
C GLY A 163 42.49 -15.71 -6.52
N LEU A 164 41.74 -15.02 -5.66
CA LEU A 164 42.22 -13.85 -4.92
C LEU A 164 41.85 -14.01 -3.44
N ALA A 165 42.91 -14.10 -2.64
CA ALA A 165 42.91 -14.17 -1.19
C ALA A 165 42.75 -12.79 -0.55
N ALA A 166 42.16 -12.72 0.65
CA ALA A 166 42.23 -11.55 1.51
C ALA A 166 42.72 -11.93 2.92
N ALA A 167 43.94 -11.45 3.20
CA ALA A 167 44.51 -10.99 4.45
C ALA A 167 44.25 -11.75 5.78
N ALA A 168 45.32 -12.37 6.26
CA ALA A 168 45.54 -12.75 7.65
C ALA A 168 45.80 -11.51 8.54
N VAL A 169 45.21 -11.49 9.74
CA VAL A 169 45.70 -10.70 10.88
C VAL A 169 46.58 -11.62 11.73
N ILE A 170 47.91 -11.52 11.57
CA ILE A 170 48.87 -12.12 12.50
C ILE A 170 49.28 -11.05 13.51
N GLY A 171 48.77 -11.17 14.74
CA GLY A 171 49.32 -10.48 15.90
C GLY A 171 50.68 -11.09 16.27
N ALA A 172 51.72 -10.27 16.24
CA ALA A 172 53.05 -10.63 16.71
C ALA A 172 53.05 -10.77 18.25
N GLY A 173 53.19 -12.00 18.74
CA GLY A 173 53.52 -12.32 20.11
C GLY A 173 54.51 -13.49 20.12
N ALA A 174 55.78 -13.20 20.42
CA ALA A 174 56.85 -14.19 20.44
C ALA A 174 56.63 -15.26 21.52
N GLY A 175 56.82 -16.54 21.16
CA GLY A 175 56.91 -17.65 22.11
C GLY A 175 56.99 -18.99 21.39
N GLY A 176 58.21 -19.54 21.28
CA GLY A 176 58.44 -20.81 20.60
C GLY A 176 57.84 -22.02 21.32
N GLY A 177 57.39 -23.00 20.53
CA GLY A 177 56.93 -24.31 21.01
C GLY A 177 56.46 -25.18 19.85
N ASN A 178 57.33 -26.06 19.38
CA ASN A 178 57.07 -27.03 18.32
C ASN A 178 56.12 -28.13 18.82
N GLY A 179 54.96 -28.29 18.18
CA GLY A 179 54.06 -29.43 18.40
C GLY A 179 53.09 -29.58 17.22
N GLY A 180 53.30 -30.61 16.40
CA GLY A 180 52.39 -30.97 15.33
C GLY A 180 51.06 -31.48 15.89
N GLY A 181 49.97 -30.84 15.49
CA GLY A 181 48.61 -31.32 15.67
C GLY A 181 47.92 -31.34 14.32
N ALA A 182 47.33 -32.47 13.97
CA ALA A 182 46.47 -32.60 12.80
C ALA A 182 45.39 -31.50 12.84
N GLY A 183 45.26 -30.75 11.75
CA GLY A 183 44.19 -29.77 11.59
C GLY A 183 42.85 -30.50 11.50
N GLY A 184 42.20 -30.70 12.65
CA GLY A 184 40.76 -30.90 12.68
C GLY A 184 40.13 -29.57 12.31
N ALA A 185 39.17 -29.59 11.38
CA ALA A 185 38.31 -28.44 11.17
C ALA A 185 37.75 -28.00 12.53
N THR A 186 37.77 -26.69 12.80
CA THR A 186 37.17 -26.13 14.00
C THR A 186 35.66 -26.37 13.91
N ARG A 187 35.11 -27.14 14.86
CA ARG A 187 33.67 -27.44 14.96
C ARG A 187 32.84 -26.16 14.88
N ILE A 188 31.78 -26.19 14.07
CA ILE A 188 30.79 -25.11 13.99
C ILE A 188 29.62 -25.45 14.92
N PRO A 189 29.36 -24.67 15.99
CA PRO A 189 28.25 -24.95 16.88
C PRO A 189 26.90 -24.71 16.17
N PRO A 190 25.86 -25.50 16.48
CA PRO A 190 24.50 -25.21 16.04
C PRO A 190 24.04 -23.80 16.44
N SER A 191 23.43 -23.07 15.51
CA SER A 191 22.85 -21.73 15.73
C SER A 191 21.64 -21.49 14.84
N VAL A 192 20.77 -20.56 15.26
CA VAL A 192 19.70 -19.94 14.46
C VAL A 192 20.07 -18.47 14.27
N ASN A 193 19.86 -17.93 13.08
CA ASN A 193 20.29 -16.57 12.74
C ASN A 193 19.21 -15.52 13.02
N GLU A 194 17.93 -15.89 12.90
CA GLU A 194 16.80 -14.99 13.14
C GLU A 194 16.53 -14.84 14.65
N ASP A 195 16.28 -13.60 15.07
CA ASP A 195 15.86 -13.25 16.42
C ASP A 195 14.64 -12.32 16.42
N GLY A 196 14.02 -12.18 17.59
CA GLY A 196 12.87 -11.29 17.76
C GLY A 196 11.56 -11.83 17.16
N THR A 197 10.73 -10.93 16.66
CA THR A 197 9.39 -11.24 16.14
C THR A 197 9.32 -11.00 14.64
N ILE A 198 8.87 -12.02 13.91
CA ILE A 198 8.54 -11.93 12.48
C ILE A 198 7.02 -11.81 12.38
N THR A 199 6.53 -10.79 11.68
CA THR A 199 5.10 -10.57 11.48
C THR A 199 4.75 -10.73 10.01
N ILE A 200 3.76 -11.58 9.73
CA ILE A 200 3.25 -11.85 8.38
C ILE A 200 1.78 -11.47 8.34
N GLY A 201 1.42 -10.67 7.34
CA GLY A 201 0.07 -10.23 7.04
C GLY A 201 0.08 -9.29 5.84
N GLY A 202 -1.08 -8.76 5.49
CA GLY A 202 -1.25 -7.84 4.38
C GLY A 202 -1.81 -8.48 3.12
N ASP A 203 -2.40 -7.65 2.28
CA ASP A 203 -3.00 -8.08 1.00
C ASP A 203 -2.00 -8.64 -0.02
N ASP A 204 -0.70 -8.38 0.16
CA ASP A 204 0.36 -8.89 -0.72
C ASP A 204 0.75 -10.35 -0.41
N ALA A 205 0.07 -11.02 0.53
CA ALA A 205 0.35 -12.38 0.99
C ALA A 205 -0.24 -13.48 0.09
N ASP A 206 -0.29 -13.31 -1.24
CA ASP A 206 -0.85 -14.32 -2.16
C ASP A 206 -0.08 -15.67 -2.13
N ASN A 207 1.14 -15.68 -1.58
CA ASN A 207 1.92 -16.90 -1.35
C ASN A 207 3.01 -16.63 -0.30
N PRO A 208 2.65 -16.55 1.00
CA PRO A 208 3.57 -16.13 2.03
C PRO A 208 4.64 -17.19 2.26
N THR A 209 5.84 -16.75 2.62
CA THR A 209 6.96 -17.64 2.94
C THR A 209 7.63 -17.19 4.23
N ILE A 210 8.12 -18.16 5.00
CA ILE A 210 8.97 -17.90 6.18
C ILE A 210 10.28 -18.65 5.95
N ALA A 211 11.39 -17.92 5.93
CA ALA A 211 12.72 -18.51 5.85
C ALA A 211 13.37 -18.48 7.23
N ILE A 212 13.90 -19.63 7.67
CA ILE A 212 14.70 -19.76 8.89
C ILE A 212 16.07 -20.28 8.48
N THR A 213 17.12 -19.66 8.99
CA THR A 213 18.50 -20.00 8.65
C THR A 213 19.35 -20.18 9.89
N GLY A 214 20.49 -20.84 9.71
CA GLY A 214 21.42 -21.02 10.82
C GLY A 214 22.73 -21.66 10.42
N GLY A 215 23.51 -21.99 11.44
CA GLY A 215 24.81 -22.63 11.32
C GLY A 215 24.85 -23.99 11.99
N GLY A 216 25.81 -24.82 11.58
CA GLY A 216 26.09 -26.10 12.22
C GLY A 216 27.26 -26.82 11.58
N GLU A 217 27.61 -28.00 12.10
CA GLU A 217 28.64 -28.84 11.48
C GLU A 217 28.10 -29.42 10.16
N PRO A 218 28.87 -29.40 9.06
CA PRO A 218 28.45 -29.97 7.78
C PRO A 218 27.96 -31.42 7.88
N GLY A 219 26.80 -31.70 7.27
CA GLY A 219 26.15 -33.00 7.33
C GLY A 219 25.33 -33.27 8.60
N SER A 220 25.13 -32.28 9.47
CA SER A 220 24.15 -32.38 10.56
C SER A 220 22.72 -32.36 10.00
N ASP A 221 21.83 -33.20 10.53
CA ASP A 221 20.40 -33.15 10.23
C ASP A 221 19.74 -32.02 11.06
N VAL A 222 18.90 -31.21 10.43
CA VAL A 222 18.21 -30.08 11.08
C VAL A 222 16.72 -30.22 10.87
N GLY A 223 15.94 -30.27 11.97
CA GLY A 223 14.49 -30.19 11.94
C GLY A 223 14.03 -28.84 12.49
N VAL A 224 13.32 -28.05 11.68
CA VAL A 224 12.73 -26.77 12.09
C VAL A 224 11.22 -26.96 12.23
N THR A 225 10.66 -26.56 13.37
CA THR A 225 9.23 -26.64 13.67
C THR A 225 8.67 -25.23 13.90
N ILE A 226 7.56 -24.92 13.22
CA ILE A 226 6.75 -23.72 13.44
C ILE A 226 5.29 -24.16 13.60
N GLY A 227 4.72 -23.96 14.80
CA GLY A 227 3.40 -24.51 15.13
C GLY A 227 3.37 -26.03 14.98
N ASP A 228 2.44 -26.55 14.16
CA ASP A 228 2.32 -27.98 13.85
C ASP A 228 3.12 -28.42 12.60
N GLN A 229 3.78 -27.48 11.91
CA GLN A 229 4.53 -27.75 10.69
C GLN A 229 6.00 -28.01 11.03
N THR A 230 6.59 -29.05 10.44
CA THR A 230 8.02 -29.35 10.58
C THR A 230 8.62 -29.60 9.22
N VAL A 231 9.75 -28.96 8.96
CA VAL A 231 10.53 -29.13 7.73
C VAL A 231 11.96 -29.47 8.10
N ASP A 232 12.49 -30.50 7.45
CA ASP A 232 13.83 -31.02 7.68
C ASP A 232 14.79 -30.57 6.57
N THR A 233 16.03 -30.27 6.94
CA THR A 233 17.14 -29.98 6.03
C THR A 233 18.46 -30.57 6.56
N VAL A 234 19.55 -30.36 5.83
CA VAL A 234 20.89 -30.80 6.22
C VAL A 234 21.86 -29.64 6.08
N VAL A 235 22.76 -29.48 7.04
CA VAL A 235 23.81 -28.46 6.98
C VAL A 235 24.76 -28.71 5.83
N ASP A 236 24.98 -27.68 5.01
CA ASP A 236 25.79 -27.76 3.80
C ASP A 236 27.31 -27.84 4.08
N GLU A 237 28.13 -27.92 3.02
CA GLU A 237 29.60 -27.99 3.14
C GLU A 237 30.23 -26.69 3.69
N ASN A 238 29.52 -25.57 3.66
CA ASN A 238 29.96 -24.28 4.18
C ASN A 238 29.61 -24.12 5.67
N GLY A 239 28.79 -25.02 6.23
CA GLY A 239 28.34 -24.96 7.62
C GLY A 239 27.06 -24.15 7.81
N GLU A 240 26.30 -23.92 6.74
CA GLU A 240 25.07 -23.14 6.72
C GLU A 240 23.87 -24.05 6.41
N TRP A 241 22.70 -23.67 6.90
CA TRP A 241 21.44 -24.32 6.56
C TRP A 241 20.33 -23.28 6.42
N ASP A 242 19.37 -23.60 5.56
CA ASP A 242 18.15 -22.83 5.36
C ASP A 242 16.94 -23.77 5.21
N VAL A 243 15.80 -23.30 5.70
CA VAL A 243 14.49 -23.92 5.55
C VAL A 243 13.48 -22.84 5.17
N VAL A 244 12.62 -23.16 4.20
CA VAL A 244 11.51 -22.29 3.78
C VAL A 244 10.19 -22.99 4.06
N PHE A 245 9.31 -22.33 4.82
CA PHE A 245 7.91 -22.72 5.02
C PHE A 245 7.06 -21.99 4.00
N GLU A 246 6.41 -22.74 3.10
CA GLU A 246 5.54 -22.22 2.05
C GLU A 246 4.46 -23.25 1.68
N GLY A 247 3.39 -22.80 1.02
CA GLY A 247 2.30 -23.68 0.57
C GLY A 247 1.72 -24.53 1.71
N ASP A 248 1.66 -25.85 1.52
CA ASP A 248 1.11 -26.80 2.51
C ASP A 248 1.89 -26.87 3.83
N THR A 249 3.14 -26.38 3.84
CA THR A 249 3.98 -26.30 5.05
C THR A 249 3.88 -24.96 5.75
N PHE A 250 3.21 -23.97 5.17
CA PHE A 250 3.03 -22.67 5.81
C PHE A 250 2.09 -22.81 7.03
N PRO A 251 2.45 -22.27 8.22
CA PRO A 251 1.60 -22.35 9.41
C PRO A 251 0.28 -21.57 9.26
N GLU A 252 -0.76 -21.98 9.99
CA GLU A 252 -2.03 -21.23 10.06
C GLU A 252 -1.86 -19.89 10.81
N ASP A 253 -2.83 -18.99 10.68
CA ASP A 253 -2.87 -17.73 11.43
C ASP A 253 -2.72 -17.95 12.95
N GLY A 254 -1.97 -17.07 13.60
CA GLY A 254 -1.71 -17.10 15.04
C GLY A 254 -0.28 -16.76 15.42
N GLU A 255 0.01 -16.86 16.71
CA GLU A 255 1.35 -16.71 17.27
C GLU A 255 2.01 -18.09 17.39
N HIS A 256 3.23 -18.23 16.86
CA HIS A 256 4.00 -19.47 16.84
C HIS A 256 5.43 -19.23 17.34
N ASP A 257 5.93 -20.11 18.20
CA ASP A 257 7.35 -20.14 18.54
C ASP A 257 8.08 -21.06 17.55
N VAL A 258 9.27 -20.65 17.08
CA VAL A 258 10.13 -21.51 16.26
C VAL A 258 11.03 -22.36 17.16
N ILE A 259 11.04 -23.67 16.92
CA ILE A 259 11.93 -24.62 17.60
C ILE A 259 12.80 -25.29 16.55
N VAL A 260 14.12 -25.33 16.79
CA VAL A 260 15.08 -25.98 15.90
C VAL A 260 15.79 -27.10 16.64
N VAL A 261 15.84 -28.29 16.05
CA VAL A 261 16.59 -29.44 16.56
C VAL A 261 17.67 -29.79 15.56
N VAL A 262 18.92 -29.70 15.98
CA VAL A 262 20.09 -30.06 15.18
C VAL A 262 20.71 -31.34 15.72
N THR A 263 20.84 -32.35 14.87
CA THR A 263 21.48 -33.63 15.17
C THR A 263 22.81 -33.71 14.41
N GLU A 264 23.91 -33.61 15.14
CA GLU A 264 25.26 -33.68 14.56
C GLU A 264 25.61 -35.10 14.07
N PRO A 265 26.60 -35.27 13.16
CA PRO A 265 27.00 -36.59 12.65
C PRO A 265 27.50 -37.58 13.72
N ASP A 266 27.89 -37.09 14.90
CA ASP A 266 28.27 -37.93 16.05
C ASP A 266 27.05 -38.40 16.88
N GLY A 267 25.85 -37.96 16.52
CA GLY A 267 24.58 -38.27 17.18
C GLY A 267 24.21 -37.32 18.31
N THR A 268 24.95 -36.23 18.51
CA THR A 268 24.62 -35.20 19.51
C THR A 268 23.43 -34.36 19.02
N GLU A 269 22.37 -34.28 19.83
CA GLU A 269 21.20 -33.43 19.56
C GLU A 269 21.31 -32.12 20.35
N THR A 270 21.05 -30.99 19.67
CA THR A 270 20.94 -29.66 20.27
C THR A 270 19.61 -29.05 19.90
N THR A 271 18.83 -28.62 20.90
CA THR A 271 17.60 -27.84 20.69
C THR A 271 17.92 -26.36 20.86
N LEU A 272 17.43 -25.55 19.93
CA LEU A 272 17.58 -24.10 19.90
C LEU A 272 16.19 -23.46 19.81
N ASP A 273 16.02 -22.34 20.49
CA ASP A 273 14.86 -21.47 20.35
C ASP A 273 15.12 -20.50 19.19
N GLY A 274 14.15 -20.33 18.30
CA GLY A 274 14.19 -19.40 17.18
C GLY A 274 13.38 -18.12 17.44
N PRO A 275 13.02 -17.35 16.39
CA PRO A 275 12.16 -16.19 16.53
C PRO A 275 10.72 -16.57 16.93
N SER A 276 9.93 -15.59 17.35
CA SER A 276 8.47 -15.72 17.44
C SER A 276 7.84 -15.27 16.12
N ILE A 277 6.92 -16.03 15.56
CA ILE A 277 6.18 -15.68 14.34
C ILE A 277 4.76 -15.27 14.71
N VAL A 278 4.28 -14.16 14.17
CA VAL A 278 2.87 -13.74 14.26
C VAL A 278 2.32 -13.70 12.84
N ILE A 279 1.29 -14.48 12.57
CA ILE A 279 0.66 -14.60 11.25
C ILE A 279 -0.78 -14.16 11.39
N ASP A 280 -1.16 -13.16 10.60
CA ASP A 280 -2.56 -12.79 10.40
C ASP A 280 -2.76 -12.45 8.92
N SER A 281 -3.35 -13.39 8.19
CA SER A 281 -3.66 -13.25 6.77
C SER A 281 -5.17 -13.04 6.53
N THR A 282 -5.94 -12.83 7.59
CA THR A 282 -7.40 -12.77 7.52
C THR A 282 -7.85 -11.31 7.38
N PRO A 283 -8.51 -10.93 6.28
CA PRO A 283 -9.05 -9.58 6.14
C PRO A 283 -10.14 -9.24 7.16
N PRO A 284 -10.21 -7.99 7.64
CA PRO A 284 -11.24 -7.56 8.60
C PRO A 284 -12.62 -7.57 7.94
N GLU A 285 -13.66 -7.95 8.70
CA GLU A 285 -15.04 -7.81 8.23
C GLU A 285 -15.49 -6.34 8.24
N VAL A 286 -16.25 -5.94 7.23
CA VAL A 286 -16.86 -4.60 7.15
C VAL A 286 -18.25 -4.66 6.51
N THR A 287 -19.20 -3.90 7.07
CA THR A 287 -20.55 -3.72 6.53
C THR A 287 -20.86 -2.24 6.37
N VAL A 288 -21.81 -1.94 5.47
CA VAL A 288 -22.37 -0.60 5.28
C VAL A 288 -23.86 -0.66 5.65
N GLU A 289 -24.28 0.20 6.57
CA GLU A 289 -25.65 0.19 7.14
C GLU A 289 -26.41 1.51 6.93
N GLU A 290 -25.69 2.61 6.65
CA GLU A 290 -26.26 3.94 6.43
C GLU A 290 -25.54 4.67 5.29
N GLY A 291 -26.26 5.56 4.61
CA GLY A 291 -25.69 6.50 3.64
C GLY A 291 -25.77 6.07 2.18
N THR A 292 -25.83 4.76 1.90
CA THR A 292 -25.75 4.23 0.53
C THR A 292 -27.08 3.69 0.00
N VAL A 293 -27.09 3.34 -1.29
CA VAL A 293 -28.23 2.70 -1.96
C VAL A 293 -28.56 1.34 -1.35
N ALA A 294 -27.58 0.55 -0.93
CA ALA A 294 -27.85 -0.72 -0.25
C ALA A 294 -28.58 -0.54 1.10
N ALA A 295 -28.43 0.63 1.72
CA ALA A 295 -29.17 1.04 2.92
C ALA A 295 -30.53 1.69 2.61
N ASP A 296 -31.00 1.64 1.35
CA ASP A 296 -32.21 2.31 0.86
C ASP A 296 -32.24 3.83 1.14
N HIS A 297 -31.08 4.48 1.23
CA HIS A 297 -30.97 5.92 1.50
C HIS A 297 -30.92 6.74 0.21
N VAL A 298 -31.67 7.84 0.18
CA VAL A 298 -31.59 8.88 -0.84
C VAL A 298 -31.24 10.18 -0.14
N VAL A 299 -30.07 10.72 -0.45
CA VAL A 299 -29.58 12.03 0.00
C VAL A 299 -30.44 13.12 -0.63
N ASN A 300 -31.35 13.65 0.16
CA ASN A 300 -32.20 14.76 -0.25
C ASN A 300 -31.48 16.12 -0.07
N ALA A 301 -32.15 17.23 -0.41
CA ALA A 301 -31.57 18.56 -0.28
C ALA A 301 -31.22 18.97 1.15
N ASP A 302 -32.00 18.55 2.15
CA ASP A 302 -31.73 18.85 3.56
C ASP A 302 -30.56 17.98 4.06
N ASP A 303 -30.58 16.67 3.79
CA ASP A 303 -29.47 15.75 4.12
C ASP A 303 -28.14 16.26 3.53
N TYR A 304 -28.15 16.66 2.25
CA TYR A 304 -26.97 17.20 1.58
C TYR A 304 -26.45 18.49 2.23
N ASN A 305 -27.33 19.36 2.76
CA ASN A 305 -26.93 20.61 3.42
C ASN A 305 -26.39 20.38 4.83
N ASP A 306 -26.90 19.36 5.53
CA ASP A 306 -26.43 18.97 6.87
C ASP A 306 -25.15 18.11 6.81
N GLY A 307 -24.86 17.52 5.65
CA GLY A 307 -23.72 16.64 5.39
C GLY A 307 -24.17 15.19 5.21
N VAL A 308 -23.47 14.47 4.33
CA VAL A 308 -23.81 13.08 3.99
C VAL A 308 -22.99 12.13 4.85
N ASP A 309 -23.67 11.38 5.69
CA ASP A 309 -23.08 10.37 6.53
C ASP A 309 -23.09 9.00 5.85
N ILE A 310 -21.95 8.31 5.89
CA ILE A 310 -21.81 6.91 5.50
C ILE A 310 -21.29 6.16 6.72
N ALA A 311 -22.00 5.12 7.13
CA ALA A 311 -21.69 4.41 8.37
C ALA A 311 -21.99 2.91 8.28
N GLY A 312 -21.42 2.15 9.20
CA GLY A 312 -21.64 0.72 9.32
C GLY A 312 -20.88 0.11 10.49
N GLN A 313 -20.65 -1.20 10.39
CA GLN A 313 -19.91 -1.95 11.39
C GLN A 313 -18.65 -2.60 10.79
N GLY A 314 -17.74 -3.01 11.66
CA GLY A 314 -16.59 -3.83 11.28
C GLY A 314 -15.70 -4.14 12.48
N GLU A 315 -14.49 -4.61 12.18
CA GLU A 315 -13.52 -4.97 13.21
C GLU A 315 -12.97 -3.75 13.98
N PRO A 316 -13.10 -3.70 15.32
CA PRO A 316 -12.56 -2.62 16.13
C PRO A 316 -11.06 -2.38 15.90
N GLY A 317 -10.68 -1.11 15.72
CA GLY A 317 -9.29 -0.73 15.50
C GLY A 317 -8.83 -0.80 14.03
N ALA A 318 -9.61 -1.42 13.13
CA ALA A 318 -9.35 -1.36 11.70
C ALA A 318 -9.51 0.08 11.17
N ALA A 319 -8.67 0.45 10.21
CA ALA A 319 -8.80 1.70 9.47
C ALA A 319 -9.85 1.55 8.36
N ILE A 320 -10.70 2.56 8.19
CA ILE A 320 -11.69 2.64 7.12
C ILE A 320 -11.34 3.83 6.24
N THR A 321 -11.27 3.59 4.93
CA THR A 321 -11.15 4.62 3.90
C THR A 321 -12.36 4.57 2.98
N VAL A 322 -13.05 5.69 2.83
CA VAL A 322 -14.23 5.84 1.98
C VAL A 322 -13.93 6.83 0.85
N VAL A 323 -14.09 6.39 -0.38
CA VAL A 323 -13.89 7.19 -1.59
C VAL A 323 -15.22 7.41 -2.30
N VAL A 324 -15.58 8.68 -2.51
CA VAL A 324 -16.77 9.09 -3.27
C VAL A 324 -16.36 10.16 -4.28
N ASP A 325 -16.69 9.96 -5.56
CA ASP A 325 -16.31 10.90 -6.64
C ASP A 325 -14.80 11.22 -6.70
N GLY A 326 -13.95 10.31 -6.20
CA GLY A 326 -12.50 10.49 -6.11
C GLY A 326 -12.02 11.32 -4.92
N LEU A 327 -12.92 11.76 -4.03
CA LEU A 327 -12.56 12.32 -2.73
C LEU A 327 -12.48 11.22 -1.68
N GLU A 328 -11.38 11.20 -0.94
CA GLU A 328 -11.10 10.23 0.10
C GLU A 328 -11.34 10.83 1.50
N LYS A 329 -11.98 10.05 2.37
CA LYS A 329 -12.07 10.32 3.81
C LYS A 329 -11.82 9.05 4.59
N SER A 330 -11.15 9.18 5.73
CA SER A 330 -10.80 8.03 6.56
C SER A 330 -11.28 8.18 8.01
N THR A 331 -11.52 7.05 8.65
CA THR A 331 -11.82 6.92 10.08
C THR A 331 -11.22 5.61 10.62
N VAL A 332 -11.30 5.40 11.92
CA VAL A 332 -10.99 4.11 12.56
C VAL A 332 -12.28 3.55 13.17
N ILE A 333 -12.47 2.25 13.09
CA ILE A 333 -13.61 1.57 13.71
C ILE A 333 -13.46 1.62 15.23
N GLY A 334 -14.50 2.09 15.93
CA GLY A 334 -14.50 2.19 17.39
C GLY A 334 -14.48 0.83 18.09
N GLU A 335 -14.21 0.84 19.40
CA GLU A 335 -14.28 -0.38 20.25
C GLU A 335 -15.69 -1.01 20.27
N ASP A 336 -16.72 -0.24 19.95
CA ASP A 336 -18.10 -0.69 19.80
C ASP A 336 -18.39 -1.32 18.43
N GLY A 337 -17.38 -1.42 17.55
CA GLY A 337 -17.48 -1.96 16.20
C GLY A 337 -18.12 -1.02 15.19
N GLN A 338 -18.41 0.23 15.58
CA GLN A 338 -19.08 1.20 14.70
C GLN A 338 -18.07 2.12 14.02
N TRP A 339 -18.38 2.51 12.79
CA TRP A 339 -17.62 3.52 12.05
C TRP A 339 -18.55 4.46 11.32
N LYS A 340 -18.07 5.68 11.08
CA LYS A 340 -18.82 6.72 10.39
C LYS A 340 -17.88 7.72 9.73
N VAL A 341 -18.19 8.09 8.50
CA VAL A 341 -17.55 9.16 7.75
C VAL A 341 -18.62 10.16 7.30
N ASN A 342 -18.35 11.44 7.48
CA ASN A 342 -19.24 12.52 7.05
C ASN A 342 -18.62 13.26 5.86
N PHE A 343 -19.39 13.50 4.81
CA PHE A 343 -19.02 14.32 3.64
C PHE A 343 -19.78 15.65 3.69
N ASP A 344 -19.05 16.77 3.70
CA ASP A 344 -19.64 18.09 3.73
C ASP A 344 -20.23 18.47 2.36
N PRO A 345 -21.17 19.42 2.27
CA PRO A 345 -21.70 19.87 0.98
C PRO A 345 -20.61 20.41 0.01
N ALA A 346 -19.46 20.84 0.53
CA ALA A 346 -18.32 21.29 -0.29
C ALA A 346 -17.55 20.13 -0.94
N ASP A 347 -17.68 18.92 -0.37
CA ASP A 347 -16.96 17.72 -0.76
C ASP A 347 -17.62 17.00 -1.94
N LEU A 348 -18.95 17.03 -1.98
CA LEU A 348 -19.76 16.31 -2.96
C LEU A 348 -20.54 17.28 -3.84
N ALA A 349 -20.68 16.96 -5.13
CA ALA A 349 -21.56 17.73 -6.00
C ALA A 349 -23.03 17.32 -5.79
N GLY A 350 -23.89 18.28 -5.47
CA GLY A 350 -25.34 18.10 -5.47
C GLY A 350 -25.92 17.83 -6.87
N GLY A 351 -27.23 17.70 -6.94
CA GLY A 351 -28.01 17.41 -8.16
C GLY A 351 -28.87 16.17 -8.05
N GLU A 352 -29.17 15.55 -9.20
CA GLU A 352 -29.78 14.22 -9.35
C GLU A 352 -28.72 13.28 -9.94
N ARG A 353 -28.10 12.43 -9.12
CA ARG A 353 -26.98 11.57 -9.54
C ARG A 353 -26.74 10.38 -8.61
N GLU A 354 -25.99 9.40 -9.11
CA GLU A 354 -25.61 8.21 -8.33
C GLU A 354 -24.08 7.99 -8.41
N PRO A 355 -23.26 8.71 -7.61
CA PRO A 355 -21.82 8.47 -7.56
C PRO A 355 -21.50 7.11 -6.92
N GLU A 356 -20.46 6.46 -7.41
CA GLU A 356 -19.91 5.25 -6.80
C GLU A 356 -19.21 5.58 -5.47
N VAL A 357 -19.34 4.65 -4.53
CA VAL A 357 -18.70 4.68 -3.21
C VAL A 357 -17.83 3.44 -3.11
N THR A 358 -16.56 3.61 -2.77
CA THR A 358 -15.66 2.51 -2.43
C THR A 358 -15.24 2.64 -0.97
N ILE A 359 -15.48 1.60 -0.18
CA ILE A 359 -15.08 1.51 1.22
C ILE A 359 -14.02 0.43 1.33
N THR A 360 -12.87 0.76 1.90
CA THR A 360 -11.79 -0.20 2.19
C THR A 360 -11.55 -0.20 3.69
N ALA A 361 -11.69 -1.37 4.31
CA ALA A 361 -11.31 -1.62 5.69
C ALA A 361 -9.94 -2.31 5.72
N THR A 362 -9.01 -1.85 6.55
CA THR A 362 -7.66 -2.41 6.68
C THR A 362 -7.35 -2.66 8.16
N ASP A 363 -6.94 -3.88 8.51
CA ASP A 363 -6.57 -4.23 9.88
C ASP A 363 -5.15 -3.74 10.25
N SER A 364 -4.67 -4.09 11.45
CA SER A 364 -3.32 -3.72 11.90
C SER A 364 -2.18 -4.49 11.23
N PHE A 365 -2.49 -5.61 10.57
CA PHE A 365 -1.55 -6.46 9.85
C PHE A 365 -1.51 -6.13 8.35
N GLY A 366 -2.37 -5.22 7.90
CA GLY A 366 -2.44 -4.71 6.54
C GLY A 366 -3.41 -5.46 5.63
N ASN A 367 -4.17 -6.44 6.14
CA ASN A 367 -5.16 -7.15 5.34
C ASN A 367 -6.36 -6.22 5.13
N SER A 368 -6.98 -6.27 3.95
CA SER A 368 -8.07 -5.38 3.60
C SER A 368 -9.28 -6.05 2.97
N THR A 369 -10.44 -5.49 3.31
CA THR A 369 -11.72 -5.81 2.68
C THR A 369 -12.24 -4.57 1.96
N THR A 370 -12.51 -4.70 0.66
CA THR A 370 -13.09 -3.63 -0.15
C THR A 370 -14.55 -3.92 -0.51
N VAL A 371 -15.43 -2.94 -0.27
CA VAL A 371 -16.85 -2.95 -0.61
C VAL A 371 -17.15 -1.78 -1.55
N THR A 372 -17.85 -2.05 -2.64
CA THR A 372 -18.30 -1.02 -3.60
C THR A 372 -19.82 -0.91 -3.57
N ASP A 373 -20.33 0.32 -3.50
CA ASP A 373 -21.76 0.66 -3.53
C ASP A 373 -21.96 2.02 -4.26
N ALA A 374 -23.12 2.65 -4.12
CA ALA A 374 -23.40 3.98 -4.64
C ALA A 374 -24.14 4.86 -3.62
N LEU A 375 -23.99 6.19 -3.73
CA LEU A 375 -24.93 7.13 -3.10
C LEU A 375 -26.06 7.41 -4.08
N SER A 376 -27.28 7.64 -3.59
CA SER A 376 -28.35 8.24 -4.39
C SER A 376 -28.55 9.68 -3.96
N ILE A 377 -28.19 10.64 -4.81
CA ILE A 377 -28.31 12.08 -4.50
C ILE A 377 -29.45 12.66 -5.33
N ASP A 378 -30.48 13.18 -4.65
CA ASP A 378 -31.59 13.93 -5.26
C ASP A 378 -31.88 15.20 -4.43
N THR A 379 -31.13 16.24 -4.75
CA THR A 379 -31.28 17.58 -4.14
C THR A 379 -32.18 18.50 -4.97
N VAL A 380 -32.71 18.03 -6.10
CA VAL A 380 -33.44 18.88 -7.05
C VAL A 380 -34.93 18.86 -6.69
N PRO A 381 -35.52 20.01 -6.29
CA PRO A 381 -36.95 20.05 -6.02
C PRO A 381 -37.74 19.87 -7.30
N HIS A 382 -38.81 19.09 -7.21
CA HIS A 382 -39.73 18.78 -8.30
C HIS A 382 -41.06 19.54 -8.15
N PRO A 383 -41.13 20.85 -8.49
CA PRO A 383 -42.32 21.65 -8.24
C PRO A 383 -43.51 21.21 -9.10
N ILE A 384 -44.67 21.08 -8.45
CA ILE A 384 -45.96 20.85 -9.11
C ILE A 384 -46.62 22.20 -9.38
N THR A 385 -47.15 22.38 -10.59
CA THR A 385 -47.94 23.56 -10.95
C THR A 385 -49.44 23.25 -10.81
N ILE A 386 -50.17 24.11 -10.13
CA ILE A 386 -51.64 24.05 -10.03
C ILE A 386 -52.23 25.00 -11.08
N ASN A 387 -53.21 24.52 -11.83
CA ASN A 387 -53.94 25.30 -12.83
C ASN A 387 -55.05 26.15 -12.19
N SER A 388 -54.66 27.06 -11.31
CA SER A 388 -55.59 27.88 -10.51
C SER A 388 -56.55 28.70 -11.35
N ALA A 389 -56.12 29.17 -12.53
CA ALA A 389 -56.96 29.96 -13.45
C ALA A 389 -58.20 29.21 -13.99
N THR A 390 -58.25 27.88 -13.84
CA THR A 390 -59.37 27.04 -14.31
C THR A 390 -60.32 26.64 -13.19
N ILE A 391 -59.98 26.93 -11.93
CA ILE A 391 -60.83 26.63 -10.77
C ILE A 391 -62.08 27.52 -10.85
N GLY A 392 -63.27 26.93 -10.78
CA GLY A 392 -64.54 27.68 -10.98
C GLY A 392 -64.74 28.20 -12.41
N GLY A 393 -63.84 27.90 -13.35
CA GLY A 393 -63.88 28.41 -14.73
C GLY A 393 -63.28 29.80 -14.92
N ASP A 394 -63.07 30.57 -13.85
CA ASP A 394 -62.50 31.92 -13.87
C ASP A 394 -61.43 32.18 -12.79
N GLY A 395 -61.04 31.13 -12.05
CA GLY A 395 -60.08 31.21 -10.96
C GLY A 395 -60.70 31.59 -9.61
N VAL A 396 -62.03 31.76 -9.53
CA VAL A 396 -62.77 32.09 -8.31
C VAL A 396 -63.86 31.05 -8.11
N VAL A 397 -64.07 30.61 -6.86
CA VAL A 397 -65.19 29.71 -6.52
C VAL A 397 -66.30 30.54 -5.90
N ASN A 398 -67.44 30.65 -6.59
CA ASN A 398 -68.64 31.28 -6.05
C ASN A 398 -69.49 30.30 -5.22
N PHE A 399 -70.60 30.78 -4.65
CA PHE A 399 -71.46 29.98 -3.76
C PHE A 399 -72.05 28.75 -4.47
N ASP A 400 -72.50 28.91 -5.72
CA ASP A 400 -73.15 27.83 -6.47
C ASP A 400 -72.11 26.78 -6.92
N GLU A 401 -70.92 27.21 -7.33
CA GLU A 401 -69.79 26.33 -7.66
C GLU A 401 -69.27 25.57 -6.44
N ALA A 402 -69.22 26.21 -5.27
CA ALA A 402 -68.86 25.55 -4.02
C ALA A 402 -69.89 24.46 -3.64
N ALA A 403 -71.17 24.72 -3.87
CA ALA A 403 -72.25 23.77 -3.61
C ALA A 403 -72.32 22.62 -4.63
N ALA A 404 -72.03 22.90 -5.90
CA ALA A 404 -72.00 21.90 -6.99
C ALA A 404 -70.70 21.07 -7.00
N GLY A 405 -69.64 21.60 -6.42
CA GLY A 405 -68.29 21.07 -6.45
C GLY A 405 -67.49 21.56 -7.66
N PHE A 406 -66.16 21.65 -7.50
CA PHE A 406 -65.25 22.14 -8.53
C PHE A 406 -64.03 21.23 -8.68
N GLN A 407 -63.33 21.36 -9.81
CA GLN A 407 -62.11 20.59 -10.09
C GLN A 407 -60.87 21.45 -9.90
N VAL A 408 -59.86 20.86 -9.27
CA VAL A 408 -58.49 21.38 -9.25
C VAL A 408 -57.65 20.46 -10.12
N THR A 409 -56.96 21.04 -11.09
CA THR A 409 -56.02 20.30 -11.94
C THR A 409 -54.61 20.84 -11.78
N GLY A 410 -53.62 20.01 -12.09
CA GLY A 410 -52.23 20.43 -12.09
C GLY A 410 -51.37 19.47 -12.90
N HIS A 411 -50.10 19.85 -13.04
CA HIS A 411 -49.10 19.06 -13.72
C HIS A 411 -47.71 19.32 -13.12
N PRO A 412 -46.85 18.30 -13.00
CA PRO A 412 -45.45 18.47 -12.65
C PRO A 412 -44.75 19.25 -13.76
N ARG A 413 -43.71 20.01 -13.41
CA ARG A 413 -42.80 20.53 -14.45
C ARG A 413 -42.10 19.35 -15.15
N PRO A 414 -41.91 19.39 -16.48
CA PRO A 414 -41.21 18.33 -17.17
C PRO A 414 -39.74 18.27 -16.71
N VAL A 415 -39.34 17.15 -16.13
CA VAL A 415 -37.94 16.84 -15.84
C VAL A 415 -37.20 16.48 -17.12
N ARG A 416 -35.99 16.99 -17.32
CA ARG A 416 -35.06 16.49 -18.34
C ARG A 416 -34.21 15.41 -17.68
N ARG A 417 -34.68 14.16 -17.66
CA ARG A 417 -33.81 13.03 -17.26
C ARG A 417 -32.74 12.80 -18.34
N CYS A 418 -31.49 12.64 -17.92
CA CYS A 418 -30.47 11.93 -18.68
C CYS A 418 -30.21 10.60 -17.97
N ALA A 419 -30.11 9.51 -18.75
CA ALA A 419 -29.70 8.14 -18.38
C ALA A 419 -30.75 7.15 -17.80
N SER A 420 -31.58 6.58 -18.68
CA SER A 420 -31.82 5.12 -18.86
C SER A 420 -32.96 4.87 -19.86
N PRO A 421 -32.88 3.93 -20.83
CA PRO A 421 -33.85 3.79 -21.90
C PRO A 421 -35.05 2.91 -21.48
N LEU A 422 -35.69 3.20 -20.36
CA LEU A 422 -37.03 2.70 -20.07
C LEU A 422 -37.78 3.72 -19.21
N ALA A 423 -38.85 4.28 -19.78
CA ALA A 423 -39.78 5.26 -19.22
C ALA A 423 -39.28 6.72 -19.17
N ALA A 424 -39.31 7.39 -20.32
CA ALA A 424 -39.64 8.81 -20.33
C ALA A 424 -41.00 8.98 -19.62
N SER A 425 -41.04 9.65 -18.46
CA SER A 425 -42.29 9.98 -17.79
C SER A 425 -43.03 11.01 -18.64
N THR A 426 -43.93 10.55 -19.49
CA THR A 426 -44.89 11.39 -20.20
C THR A 426 -45.71 12.17 -19.16
N GLY A 427 -45.80 13.50 -19.35
CA GLY A 427 -46.38 14.44 -18.39
C GLY A 427 -47.67 13.92 -17.73
N MET A 428 -47.58 13.62 -16.44
CA MET A 428 -48.70 13.13 -15.64
C MET A 428 -49.56 14.31 -15.18
N SER A 429 -50.78 14.42 -15.69
CA SER A 429 -51.75 15.42 -15.21
C SER A 429 -52.64 14.79 -14.13
N TRP A 430 -52.97 15.53 -13.08
CA TRP A 430 -53.88 15.07 -12.03
C TRP A 430 -55.12 15.98 -11.94
N SER A 431 -56.23 15.40 -11.48
CA SER A 431 -57.49 16.11 -11.23
C SER A 431 -58.08 15.62 -9.91
N MET A 432 -58.53 16.55 -9.07
CA MET A 432 -59.24 16.26 -7.82
C MET A 432 -60.53 17.08 -7.78
N ALA A 433 -61.66 16.41 -7.51
CA ALA A 433 -62.96 17.04 -7.33
C ALA A 433 -63.21 17.30 -5.84
N LEU A 434 -63.61 18.52 -5.48
CA LEU A 434 -63.94 18.92 -4.10
C LEU A 434 -65.42 19.31 -4.02
N ALA A 435 -66.14 18.77 -3.03
CA ALA A 435 -67.52 19.13 -2.71
C ALA A 435 -67.67 19.33 -1.19
N THR A 436 -68.56 20.23 -0.77
CA THR A 436 -68.77 20.52 0.66
C THR A 436 -69.46 19.35 1.39
N GLY A 437 -68.70 18.66 2.25
CA GLY A 437 -69.20 17.66 3.20
C GLY A 437 -68.47 16.33 3.12
N ARG A 438 -67.41 16.18 3.94
CA ARG A 438 -66.36 15.12 3.97
C ARG A 438 -65.27 15.26 2.90
N LEU A 439 -64.04 15.41 3.37
CA LEU A 439 -62.84 14.88 2.70
C LEU A 439 -63.01 13.35 2.60
N SER A 440 -63.66 12.87 1.55
CA SER A 440 -63.57 11.46 1.17
C SER A 440 -62.32 11.33 0.31
N SER A 441 -61.25 10.79 0.89
CA SER A 441 -60.03 10.41 0.19
C SER A 441 -60.34 9.31 -0.84
N THR A 442 -60.81 9.63 -2.04
CA THR A 442 -60.95 8.61 -3.08
C THR A 442 -60.88 9.23 -4.49
N GLN A 443 -59.89 8.75 -5.25
CA GLN A 443 -59.63 8.96 -6.68
C GLN A 443 -58.89 10.24 -7.12
N ALA A 444 -57.59 10.31 -6.79
CA ALA A 444 -56.64 10.80 -7.79
C ALA A 444 -56.57 9.75 -8.92
N THR A 445 -57.11 10.06 -10.10
CA THR A 445 -56.93 9.19 -11.28
C THR A 445 -55.71 9.67 -12.05
N PHE A 446 -54.61 8.93 -11.94
CA PHE A 446 -53.44 9.12 -12.81
C PHE A 446 -53.80 8.62 -14.22
N ARG A 447 -53.77 9.50 -15.21
CA ARG A 447 -53.86 9.09 -16.63
C ARG A 447 -52.49 9.26 -17.28
N PRO A 448 -51.81 8.17 -17.67
CA PRO A 448 -50.61 8.28 -18.50
C PRO A 448 -51.01 8.84 -19.87
N GLY A 449 -50.22 9.80 -20.38
CA GLY A 449 -50.39 10.35 -21.72
C GLY A 449 -50.27 9.24 -22.77
N ASN A 450 -51.19 9.24 -23.74
CA ASN A 450 -51.28 8.23 -24.80
C ASN A 450 -49.93 8.11 -25.54
N PRO A 451 -49.37 6.90 -25.75
CA PRO A 451 -48.14 6.75 -26.52
C PRO A 451 -48.38 7.17 -27.97
N MET A 452 -47.50 8.01 -28.53
CA MET A 452 -47.51 8.29 -29.97
C MET A 452 -47.25 6.99 -30.74
N PRO A 453 -47.93 6.74 -31.87
CA PRO A 453 -47.65 5.59 -32.71
C PRO A 453 -46.23 5.68 -33.30
N ARG A 454 -45.58 4.52 -33.36
CA ARG A 454 -44.16 4.28 -33.65
C ARG A 454 -43.63 4.93 -34.92
#